data_AF-A0A965AQK1-F1
#
_entry.id   AF-A0A965AQK1-F1
#
_cell.length_a   1.000
_cell.length_b   1.000
_cell.length_c   1.000
_cell.angle_alpha   90.00
_cell.angle_beta   90.00
_cell.angle_gamma   90.00
#
_symmetry.space_group_name_H-M   'P 1'
#
loop_
_entity.id
_entity.type
_entity.pdbx_description
1 polymer ?
#
loop_
_entity_poly.entity_id
_entity_poly.type
_entity_poly.pdbx_seq_one_letter_code
_entity_poly.pdbx_strand_id
1 'polypeptide(L)'
;NPNDGQALYNRMFRHEPGNRCIELLLSYGLRSSDRANWSPDDESDVGMLDFLLEYAAKQGFADRVALLLENGADPNFVGFYKPRKTPYAHALEQGHEQIAAMLKEAGAHPTEE
;
A
#
# COMPACT_ATOMS: atom_id res chain seq x y z
N ASN A 1 5.19 17.47 10.95
CA ASN A 1 5.52 16.03 10.81
C ASN A 1 5.31 15.69 9.33
N PRO A 2 6.32 15.26 8.57
CA PRO A 2 6.12 14.83 7.18
C PRO A 2 5.08 13.69 7.07
N ASN A 3 4.88 12.94 8.15
CA ASN A 3 3.86 11.91 8.31
C ASN A 3 2.53 12.49 8.82
N ASP A 4 2.18 13.72 8.42
CA ASP A 4 0.81 14.22 8.60
C ASP A 4 -0.11 13.38 7.70
N GLY A 5 -0.63 12.29 8.24
CA GLY A 5 -1.33 11.28 7.45
C GLY A 5 -2.58 11.81 6.75
N GLN A 6 -3.14 12.95 7.18
CA GLN A 6 -4.22 13.61 6.45
C GLN A 6 -3.74 14.22 5.12
N ALA A 7 -2.53 14.79 5.08
CA ALA A 7 -1.96 15.37 3.86
C ALA A 7 -1.58 14.28 2.84
N LEU A 8 -1.06 13.15 3.32
CA LEU A 8 -0.78 11.97 2.51
C LEU A 8 -2.06 11.32 1.99
N TYR A 9 -3.07 11.17 2.86
CA TYR A 9 -4.41 10.68 2.50
C TYR A 9 -5.05 11.51 1.38
N ASN A 10 -4.97 12.84 1.47
CA ASN A 10 -5.60 13.73 0.49
C ASN A 10 -4.90 13.75 -0.88
N ARG A 11 -3.62 13.36 -0.96
CA ARG A 11 -2.85 13.34 -2.21
C ARG A 11 -2.68 11.96 -2.83
N MET A 12 -2.78 10.87 -2.06
CA MET A 12 -2.57 9.51 -2.56
C MET A 12 -3.67 9.00 -3.51
N PHE A 13 -4.89 9.52 -3.40
CA PHE A 13 -6.05 9.15 -4.22
C PHE A 13 -6.21 9.95 -5.51
N ARG A 14 -5.36 10.96 -5.74
CA ARG A 14 -5.44 11.73 -6.98
C ARG A 14 -4.78 10.91 -8.09
N HIS A 15 -5.49 10.81 -9.21
CA HIS A 15 -5.04 10.21 -10.46
C HIS A 15 -3.96 11.08 -11.15
N GLU A 16 -3.11 11.72 -10.36
CA GLU A 16 -1.93 12.40 -10.88
C GLU A 16 -0.98 11.33 -11.40
N PRO A 17 -0.49 11.43 -12.65
CA PRO A 17 0.47 10.48 -13.16
C PRO A 17 1.76 10.54 -12.33
N GLY A 18 2.08 9.44 -11.66
CA GLY A 18 3.37 9.21 -11.01
C GLY A 18 3.33 8.99 -9.50
N ASN A 19 4.53 8.75 -8.96
CA ASN A 19 4.77 8.40 -7.56
C ASN A 19 5.41 9.54 -6.74
N ARG A 20 5.50 10.74 -7.32
CA ARG A 20 6.29 11.86 -6.78
C ARG A 20 5.97 12.23 -5.34
N CYS A 21 4.71 12.16 -4.93
CA CYS A 21 4.36 12.41 -3.53
C CYS A 21 4.94 11.34 -2.59
N ILE A 22 4.90 10.07 -2.97
CA ILE A 22 5.45 8.95 -2.20
C ILE A 22 6.97 9.05 -2.17
N GLU A 23 7.61 9.29 -3.32
CA GLU A 23 9.07 9.50 -3.41
C GLU A 23 9.55 10.64 -2.52
N LEU A 24 8.84 11.78 -2.52
CA LEU A 24 9.16 12.90 -1.65
C LEU A 24 9.06 12.48 -0.17
N LEU A 25 7.99 11.81 0.24
CA LEU A 25 7.83 11.40 1.64
C LEU A 25 8.91 10.41 2.08
N LEU A 26 9.24 9.43 1.23
CA LEU A 26 10.39 8.54 1.44
C LEU A 26 11.68 9.34 1.60
N SER A 27 11.93 10.34 0.74
CA SER A 27 13.11 11.21 0.82
C SER A 27 13.15 12.08 2.09
N TYR A 28 12.00 12.43 2.66
CA TYR A 28 11.88 13.15 3.93
C TYR A 28 11.88 12.23 5.15
N GLY A 29 12.06 10.92 4.96
CA GLY A 29 12.28 9.96 6.03
C GLY A 29 11.06 9.14 6.43
N LEU A 30 10.02 9.06 5.59
CA LEU A 30 8.97 8.04 5.73
C LEU A 30 9.59 6.64 5.59
N ARG A 31 9.28 5.75 6.51
CA ARG A 31 9.79 4.37 6.58
C ARG A 31 8.64 3.37 6.65
N SER A 32 8.94 2.10 6.37
CA SER A 32 7.99 1.00 6.55
C SER A 32 7.46 0.87 7.99
N SER A 33 8.27 1.27 8.98
CA SER A 33 7.87 1.28 10.40
C SER A 33 6.89 2.40 10.77
N ASP A 34 6.67 3.39 9.90
CA ASP A 34 5.76 4.49 10.20
C ASP A 34 4.31 4.03 10.09
N ARG A 35 3.54 4.33 11.14
CA ARG A 35 2.13 3.95 11.23
C ARG A 35 1.21 5.01 10.64
N ALA A 36 0.15 4.55 9.99
CA ALA A 36 -0.93 5.42 9.55
C ALA A 36 -1.60 6.04 10.79
N ASN A 37 -1.66 7.38 10.85
CA ASN A 37 -2.20 8.12 12.00
C ASN A 37 -3.68 8.52 11.84
N TRP A 38 -4.31 8.14 10.73
CA TRP A 38 -5.70 8.42 10.42
C TRP A 38 -6.46 7.10 10.52
N SER A 39 -6.91 6.73 11.72
CA SER A 39 -7.84 5.61 11.87
C SER A 39 -9.13 6.14 12.52
N PRO A 40 -10.32 5.91 11.94
CA PRO A 40 -11.58 6.27 12.58
C PRO A 40 -11.85 5.43 13.85
N ASP A 41 -11.23 4.26 13.95
CA ASP A 41 -11.21 3.39 15.12
C ASP A 41 -9.75 3.11 15.48
N ASP A 42 -9.32 3.53 16.66
CA ASP A 42 -7.95 3.58 17.23
C ASP A 42 -7.15 2.25 17.24
N GLU A 43 -7.67 1.18 16.63
CA GLU A 43 -7.17 -0.20 16.78
C GLU A 43 -6.29 -0.72 15.64
N SER A 44 -6.00 0.09 14.62
CA SER A 44 -5.27 -0.42 13.44
C SER A 44 -3.78 -0.05 13.48
N ASP A 45 -2.95 -0.98 13.95
CA ASP A 45 -1.47 -0.94 13.89
C ASP A 45 -0.99 -1.16 12.45
N VAL A 46 -1.34 -0.21 11.58
CA VAL A 46 -1.19 -0.32 10.13
C VAL A 46 0.05 0.45 9.70
N GLY A 47 0.96 -0.22 8.99
CA GLY A 47 2.06 0.48 8.31
C GLY A 47 1.52 1.36 7.18
N MET A 48 1.98 2.60 7.14
CA MET A 48 1.55 3.55 6.10
C MET A 48 1.85 3.00 4.68
N LEU A 49 2.99 2.34 4.50
CA LEU A 49 3.37 1.74 3.23
C LEU A 49 2.51 0.52 2.88
N ASP A 50 2.15 -0.31 3.86
CA ASP A 50 1.30 -1.51 3.67
C ASP A 50 -0.09 -1.12 3.17
N PHE A 51 -0.64 -0.07 3.77
CA PHE A 51 -1.91 0.51 3.33
C PHE A 51 -1.81 1.05 1.89
N LEU A 52 -0.74 1.79 1.58
CA LEU A 52 -0.52 2.31 0.22
C LEU A 52 -0.37 1.17 -0.79
N LEU A 53 0.23 0.05 -0.38
CA LEU A 53 0.44 -1.13 -1.21
C LEU A 53 -0.91 -1.80 -1.54
N GLU A 54 -1.76 -1.98 -0.54
CA GLU A 54 -3.12 -2.49 -0.72
C GLU A 54 -3.91 -1.64 -1.73
N TYR A 55 -3.88 -0.32 -1.56
CA TYR A 55 -4.57 0.60 -2.46
C TYR A 55 -3.99 0.56 -3.88
N ALA A 56 -2.66 0.59 -4.02
CA ALA A 56 -1.99 0.52 -5.32
C ALA A 56 -2.31 -0.79 -6.06
N ALA A 57 -2.33 -1.91 -5.32
CA ALA A 57 -2.64 -3.21 -5.86
C ALA A 57 -4.09 -3.31 -6.35
N LYS A 58 -5.04 -2.73 -5.60
CA LYS A 58 -6.46 -2.68 -5.98
C LYS A 58 -6.74 -1.77 -7.17
N GLN A 59 -5.97 -0.69 -7.36
CA GLN A 59 -6.19 0.27 -8.45
C GLN A 59 -5.40 -0.03 -9.73
N GLY A 60 -4.50 -1.02 -9.72
CA GLY A 60 -3.70 -1.33 -10.91
C GLY A 60 -2.44 -0.47 -11.07
N PHE A 61 -1.93 0.14 -9.99
CA PHE A 61 -0.75 1.02 -10.05
C PHE A 61 0.57 0.23 -9.93
N ALA A 62 0.94 -0.46 -10.99
CA ALA A 62 2.15 -1.30 -11.08
C ALA A 62 3.43 -0.60 -10.58
N ASP A 63 3.75 0.59 -11.10
CA ASP A 63 4.96 1.33 -10.69
C ASP A 63 4.94 1.71 -9.20
N ARG A 64 3.75 1.95 -8.66
CA ARG A 64 3.57 2.28 -7.24
C ARG A 64 3.75 1.05 -6.36
N VAL A 65 3.27 -0.11 -6.82
CA VAL A 65 3.49 -1.40 -6.15
C VAL A 65 4.99 -1.70 -6.06
N ALA A 66 5.72 -1.57 -7.18
CA ALA A 66 7.17 -1.77 -7.20
C ALA A 66 7.88 -0.85 -6.19
N LEU A 67 7.60 0.46 -6.24
CA LEU A 67 8.20 1.43 -5.34
C LEU A 67 7.95 1.10 -3.85
N LEU A 68 6.73 0.71 -3.50
CA LEU A 68 6.37 0.42 -2.11
C LEU A 68 7.04 -0.85 -1.59
N LEU A 69 7.11 -1.90 -2.43
CA LEU A 69 7.81 -3.15 -2.09
C LEU A 69 9.31 -2.91 -1.90
N GLU A 70 9.94 -2.12 -2.78
CA GLU A 70 11.35 -1.72 -2.65
C GLU A 70 11.65 -0.97 -1.35
N ASN A 71 10.65 -0.29 -0.78
CA ASN A 71 10.76 0.46 0.47
C ASN A 71 10.25 -0.31 1.70
N GLY A 72 10.03 -1.62 1.56
CA GLY A 72 9.73 -2.52 2.67
C GLY A 72 8.28 -2.55 3.12
N ALA A 73 7.33 -2.23 2.23
CA ALA A 73 5.92 -2.55 2.47
C ALA A 73 5.72 -4.07 2.61
N ASP A 74 4.85 -4.49 3.52
CA ASP A 74 4.51 -5.90 3.73
C ASP A 74 3.49 -6.39 2.67
N PRO A 75 3.88 -7.29 1.74
CA PRO A 75 2.97 -7.81 0.71
C PRO A 75 1.89 -8.75 1.25
N ASN A 76 2.03 -9.24 2.48
CA ASN A 76 1.09 -10.15 3.13
C ASN A 76 0.19 -9.44 4.15
N PHE A 77 0.34 -8.12 4.32
CA PHE A 77 -0.51 -7.35 5.22
C PHE A 77 -1.99 -7.52 4.86
N VAL A 78 -2.82 -7.78 5.88
CA VAL A 78 -4.27 -7.90 5.71
C VAL A 78 -4.89 -6.55 6.03
N GLY A 79 -5.38 -5.91 4.98
CA GLY A 79 -6.01 -4.60 5.05
C GLY A 79 -7.29 -4.57 5.86
N PHE A 80 -7.76 -3.35 6.08
CA PHE A 80 -8.99 -3.05 6.83
C PHE A 80 -10.16 -2.76 5.91
N TYR A 81 -9.94 -2.59 4.60
CA TYR A 81 -11.03 -2.57 3.64
C TYR A 81 -11.83 -3.86 3.79
N LYS A 82 -13.16 -3.76 3.88
CA LYS A 82 -14.05 -4.93 3.94
C LYS A 82 -14.41 -5.36 2.51
N PRO A 83 -14.36 -6.66 2.19
CA PRO A 83 -13.79 -7.75 2.98
C PRO A 83 -12.27 -7.63 3.16
N ARG A 84 -11.77 -7.95 4.36
CA ARG A 84 -10.34 -7.87 4.69
C ARG A 84 -9.54 -8.84 3.83
N LYS A 85 -8.56 -8.33 3.09
CA LYS A 85 -7.79 -9.07 2.07
C LYS A 85 -6.35 -8.61 2.04
N THR A 86 -5.50 -9.42 1.41
CA THR A 86 -4.13 -9.02 1.08
C THR A 86 -4.10 -8.19 -0.20
N PRO A 87 -3.05 -7.38 -0.41
CA PRO A 87 -2.79 -6.73 -1.69
C PRO A 87 -2.86 -7.73 -2.87
N TYR A 88 -2.35 -8.95 -2.68
CA TYR A 88 -2.36 -10.00 -3.70
C TYR A 88 -3.77 -10.45 -4.07
N ALA A 89 -4.63 -10.70 -3.07
CA ALA A 89 -6.01 -11.06 -3.30
C ALA A 89 -6.78 -9.94 -4.03
N HIS A 90 -6.54 -8.67 -3.65
CA HIS A 90 -7.13 -7.53 -4.35
C HIS A 90 -6.67 -7.41 -5.80
N ALA A 91 -5.38 -7.61 -6.08
CA ALA A 91 -4.86 -7.58 -7.45
C ALA A 91 -5.53 -8.65 -8.32
N LEU A 92 -5.70 -9.87 -7.81
CA LEU A 92 -6.37 -10.95 -8.55
C LEU A 92 -7.85 -10.64 -8.83
N GLU A 93 -8.59 -10.16 -7.83
CA GLU A 93 -10.02 -9.84 -8.00
C GLU A 93 -10.29 -8.73 -9.02
N GLN A 94 -9.35 -7.78 -9.16
CA GLN A 94 -9.46 -6.70 -10.13
C GLN A 94 -8.84 -7.06 -11.49
N GLY A 95 -8.32 -8.28 -11.65
CA GLY A 95 -7.70 -8.74 -12.90
C GLY A 95 -6.31 -8.13 -13.18
N HIS A 96 -5.63 -7.63 -12.15
CA HIS A 96 -4.30 -7.04 -12.25
C HIS A 96 -3.21 -8.11 -12.15
N GLU A 97 -3.17 -9.02 -13.13
CA GLU A 97 -2.27 -10.19 -13.14
C GLU A 97 -0.78 -9.81 -13.00
N GLN A 98 -0.36 -8.72 -13.65
CA GLN A 98 1.01 -8.22 -13.55
C GLN A 98 1.38 -7.84 -12.12
N ILE A 99 0.45 -7.21 -11.39
CA ILE A 99 0.66 -6.81 -10.00
C ILE A 99 0.64 -8.02 -9.07
N ALA A 100 -0.27 -8.97 -9.31
CA ALA A 100 -0.29 -10.22 -8.56
C ALA A 100 1.05 -10.96 -8.69
N ALA A 101 1.65 -10.96 -9.89
CA ALA A 101 2.99 -11.51 -10.10
C ALA A 101 4.06 -10.76 -9.29
N MET A 102 4.09 -9.42 -9.34
CA MET A 102 5.05 -8.62 -8.55
C MET A 102 4.94 -8.88 -7.05
N LEU A 103 3.71 -8.94 -6.53
CA LEU A 103 3.46 -9.23 -5.13
C LEU A 103 3.96 -10.63 -4.77
N LYS A 104 3.69 -11.63 -5.61
CA LYS A 104 4.17 -13.01 -5.41
C LYS A 104 5.70 -13.09 -5.44
N GLU A 105 6.36 -12.37 -6.34
CA GLU A 105 7.82 -12.27 -6.40
C GLU A 105 8.41 -11.64 -5.13
N ALA A 106 7.69 -10.68 -4.53
CA ALA A 106 8.03 -10.08 -3.24
C ALA A 106 7.67 -10.96 -2.02
N GLY A 107 7.16 -12.18 -2.22
CA GLY A 107 6.82 -13.12 -1.16
C GLY A 107 5.37 -13.04 -0.68
N ALA A 108 4.46 -12.44 -1.45
CA ALA A 108 3.03 -12.56 -1.19
C ALA A 108 2.58 -14.02 -1.36
N HIS A 109 1.86 -14.52 -0.38
CA HIS A 109 1.21 -15.82 -0.46
C HIS A 109 -0.28 -15.62 -0.75
N PRO A 110 -0.89 -16.49 -1.60
CA PRO A 110 -2.34 -16.61 -1.58
C PRO A 110 -2.70 -17.04 -0.17
N THR A 111 -3.37 -16.17 0.60
CA THR A 111 -3.82 -16.52 1.94
C THR A 111 -4.58 -17.83 1.87
N GLU A 112 -4.08 -18.82 2.62
CA GLU A 112 -4.69 -20.13 2.79
C GLU A 112 -6.15 -19.97 3.27
N GLU A 113 -6.99 -20.90 2.83
CA GLU A 113 -8.39 -21.08 3.22
C GLU A 113 -8.60 -21.19 4.74
#